data_AF-A0A9R1RQY3-F1
#
_entry.id   AF-A0A9R1RQY3-F1
#
_cell.length_a   1.000
_cell.length_b   1.000
_cell.length_c   1.000
_cell.angle_alpha   90.00
_cell.angle_beta   90.00
_cell.angle_gamma   90.00
#
_symmetry.space_group_name_H-M   'P 1'
#
loop_
_entity.id
_entity.type
_entity.pdbx_description
1 polymer ?
#
loop_
_entity_poly.entity_id
_entity_poly.type
_entity_poly.pdbx_seq_one_letter_code
_entity_poly.pdbx_strand_id
1 'polypeptide(L)'
;MLQYIRDQLDTIEEGIKQSWVDVQSAVGLLDYLSCMTSEGATSKSSPSDESIDELFTIFDDVRRTAVNITDTILNFIGTRAVFWDMRDLLLFSLYRTSVESARMEIFIPTIEQVLDQVCDLIVDVLRDRVVLRVFQACMEGFIWVLLDGGPSRAFLETDVNLMKDDLAMLEDLFIAEGQGLPSDVIEKEAKLAQQILDLYVLKADTIIDLLMKASEHMSHHPEPATARRRNVHDVHTLLRVLCHKKDNGASTFLKIQYHLPRSSDYDDVPVKDAPSKVPIFSDMLNRGASFNWSETGQQSFRIMKKKLQEASWQ
;
A
#
# COMPACT_ATOMS: atom_id res chain seq x y z
N MET A 1 4.82 -10.07 18.11
CA MET A 1 4.86 -11.55 18.25
C MET A 1 5.67 -12.23 17.15
N LEU A 2 5.33 -12.09 15.86
CA LEU A 2 6.10 -12.75 14.77
C LEU A 2 7.56 -12.29 14.69
N GLN A 3 7.80 -10.98 14.86
CA GLN A 3 9.16 -10.43 14.97
C GLN A 3 9.95 -11.09 16.10
N TYR A 4 9.32 -11.22 17.28
CA TYR A 4 9.93 -11.89 18.43
C TYR A 4 10.22 -13.37 18.15
N ILE A 5 9.31 -14.10 17.48
CA ILE A 5 9.54 -15.50 17.09
C ILE A 5 10.76 -15.62 16.18
N ARG A 6 10.93 -14.70 15.23
CA ARG A 6 12.11 -14.65 14.36
C ARG A 6 13.39 -14.45 15.16
N ASP A 7 13.41 -13.48 16.07
CA ASP A 7 14.60 -13.15 16.85
C ASP A 7 14.99 -14.31 17.79
N GLN A 8 14.00 -15.03 18.34
CA GLN A 8 14.24 -16.26 19.12
C GLN A 8 14.76 -17.40 18.24
N LEU A 9 14.22 -17.56 17.04
CA LEU A 9 14.64 -18.58 16.09
C LEU A 9 16.10 -18.41 15.70
N ASP A 10 16.52 -17.18 15.39
CA ASP A 10 17.90 -16.84 15.07
C ASP A 10 18.84 -17.14 16.27
N THR A 11 18.41 -16.81 17.49
CA THR A 11 19.17 -17.11 18.71
C THR A 11 19.37 -18.61 18.93
N ILE A 12 18.31 -19.41 18.72
CA ILE A 12 18.36 -20.87 18.88
C ILE A 12 19.25 -21.49 17.80
N GLU A 13 19.11 -21.06 16.55
CA GLU A 13 19.89 -21.58 15.43
C GLU A 13 21.39 -21.36 15.64
N GLU A 14 21.79 -20.15 16.04
CA GLU A 14 23.19 -19.84 16.33
C GLU A 14 23.74 -20.66 17.51
N GLY A 15 22.92 -20.89 18.55
CA GLY A 15 23.29 -21.78 19.65
C GLY A 15 23.50 -23.24 19.21
N ILE A 16 22.67 -23.74 18.30
CA ILE A 16 22.81 -25.09 17.73
C ILE A 16 24.06 -25.18 16.84
N LYS A 17 24.30 -24.19 15.97
CA LYS A 17 25.51 -24.13 15.13
C LYS A 17 26.77 -24.15 15.97
N GLN A 18 26.84 -23.33 17.02
CA GLN A 18 28.01 -23.29 17.90
C GLN A 18 28.24 -24.63 18.59
N SER A 19 27.17 -25.22 19.14
CA SER A 19 27.26 -26.53 19.81
C SER A 19 27.68 -27.63 18.84
N TRP A 20 27.23 -27.58 17.58
CA TRP A 20 27.59 -28.55 16.55
C TRP A 20 29.07 -28.47 16.17
N VAL A 21 29.61 -27.25 16.02
CA VAL A 21 31.05 -27.03 15.78
C VAL A 21 31.90 -27.58 16.92
N ASP A 22 31.46 -27.38 18.16
CA ASP A 22 32.17 -27.89 19.35
C ASP A 22 32.17 -29.43 19.39
N VAL A 23 31.03 -30.06 19.07
CA VAL A 23 30.90 -31.53 18.99
C VAL A 23 31.78 -32.09 17.87
N GLN A 24 31.76 -31.49 16.68
CA GLN A 24 32.54 -31.95 15.54
C GLN A 24 34.05 -31.84 15.82
N SER A 25 34.47 -30.78 16.51
CA SER A 25 35.85 -30.59 16.96
C SER A 25 36.27 -31.67 17.97
N ALA A 26 35.40 -32.00 18.93
CA ALA A 26 35.65 -33.05 19.92
C ALA A 26 35.70 -34.45 19.28
N VAL A 27 34.80 -34.75 18.35
CA VAL A 27 34.78 -36.01 17.59
C VAL A 27 36.02 -36.14 16.73
N GLY A 28 36.44 -35.08 16.02
CA GLY A 28 37.68 -35.08 15.23
C GLY A 28 38.93 -35.32 16.07
N LEU A 29 38.98 -34.76 17.30
CA LEU A 29 40.08 -34.99 18.24
C LEU A 29 40.09 -36.44 18.74
N LEU A 30 38.92 -37.01 19.03
CA LEU A 30 38.78 -38.42 19.40
C LEU A 30 39.19 -39.36 18.27
N ASP A 31 38.78 -39.10 17.03
CA ASP A 31 39.18 -39.88 15.86
C ASP A 31 40.70 -39.82 15.64
N TYR A 32 41.32 -38.64 15.76
CA TYR A 32 42.78 -38.47 15.69
C TYR A 32 43.52 -39.29 16.76
N LEU A 33 43.06 -39.26 18.01
CA LEU A 33 43.62 -40.07 19.10
C LEU A 33 43.40 -41.57 18.87
N SER A 34 42.26 -41.95 18.30
CA SER A 34 41.93 -43.34 17.95
C SER A 34 42.87 -43.86 16.84
N CYS A 35 43.15 -43.05 15.81
CA CYS A 35 44.12 -43.38 14.75
C CYS A 35 45.55 -43.53 15.26
N MET A 36 45.93 -42.80 16.31
CA MET A 36 47.24 -42.92 16.95
C MET A 36 47.39 -44.23 17.77
N THR A 37 46.28 -44.93 18.04
CA THR A 37 46.25 -46.14 18.89
C THR A 37 45.84 -47.41 18.15
N SER A 38 45.46 -47.33 16.87
CA SER A 38 44.95 -48.45 16.08
C SER A 38 45.56 -48.50 14.66
N GLU A 39 46.21 -49.62 14.32
CA GLU A 39 46.54 -49.96 12.94
C GLU A 39 45.28 -50.39 12.18
N GLY A 40 44.68 -49.44 11.45
CA GLY A 40 43.75 -49.71 10.36
C GLY A 40 42.27 -49.80 10.73
N ALA A 41 41.53 -48.72 10.47
CA ALA A 41 40.10 -48.79 10.17
C ALA A 41 39.68 -47.60 9.30
N THR A 42 38.84 -47.90 8.31
CA THR A 42 38.34 -47.02 7.24
C THR A 42 37.31 -46.02 7.75
N SER A 43 37.45 -44.75 7.32
CA SER A 43 36.51 -43.67 7.59
C SER A 43 35.16 -43.93 6.91
N LYS A 44 34.10 -44.10 7.69
CA LYS A 44 32.71 -44.02 7.19
C LYS A 44 32.24 -42.58 7.38
N SER A 45 31.89 -41.91 6.28
CA SER A 45 31.18 -40.63 6.33
C SER A 45 29.89 -40.79 7.11
N SER A 46 29.68 -39.94 8.11
CA SER A 46 28.64 -40.12 9.13
C SER A 46 27.24 -39.72 8.63
N PRO A 47 26.18 -40.51 8.92
CA PRO A 47 24.78 -40.17 8.62
C PRO A 47 24.20 -38.95 9.36
N SER A 48 25.01 -38.28 10.20
CA SER A 48 24.58 -37.18 11.07
C SER A 48 24.58 -35.81 10.41
N ASP A 49 25.30 -35.64 9.29
CA ASP A 49 25.35 -34.34 8.60
C ASP A 49 24.03 -34.09 7.84
N GLU A 50 23.46 -35.12 7.19
CA GLU A 50 22.21 -35.00 6.44
C GLU A 50 21.00 -34.64 7.32
N SER A 51 20.93 -35.17 8.55
CA SER A 51 19.85 -34.87 9.49
C SER A 51 19.94 -33.46 10.10
N ILE A 52 21.14 -32.88 10.12
CA ILE A 52 21.37 -31.52 10.62
C ILE A 52 21.14 -30.50 9.52
N ASP A 53 21.51 -30.83 8.29
CA ASP A 53 21.10 -30.04 7.12
C ASP A 53 19.57 -29.98 7.04
N GLU A 54 18.86 -31.11 7.20
CA GLU A 54 17.40 -31.14 7.27
C GLU A 54 16.85 -30.25 8.39
N LEU A 55 17.48 -30.26 9.58
CA LEU A 55 17.08 -29.37 10.67
C LEU A 55 17.20 -27.89 10.26
N PHE A 56 18.33 -27.46 9.69
CA PHE A 56 18.50 -26.07 9.27
C PHE A 56 17.52 -25.66 8.15
N THR A 57 17.14 -26.59 7.26
CA THR A 57 16.08 -26.31 6.28
C THR A 57 14.72 -26.02 6.94
N ILE A 58 14.40 -26.68 8.06
CA ILE A 58 13.18 -26.41 8.83
C ILE A 58 13.24 -25.02 9.46
N PHE A 59 14.39 -24.60 9.99
CA PHE A 59 14.58 -23.23 10.50
C PHE A 59 14.34 -22.19 9.41
N ASP A 60 14.90 -22.40 8.22
CA ASP A 60 14.70 -21.53 7.07
C ASP A 60 13.23 -21.47 6.64
N ASP A 61 12.53 -22.60 6.63
CA ASP A 61 11.12 -22.66 6.30
C ASP A 61 10.24 -21.91 7.30
N VAL A 62 10.52 -22.04 8.60
CA VAL A 62 9.82 -21.28 9.65
C VAL A 62 10.09 -19.79 9.51
N ARG A 63 11.35 -19.38 9.30
CA ARG A 63 11.75 -17.98 9.08
C ARG A 63 11.03 -17.38 7.88
N ARG A 64 11.07 -18.07 6.74
CA ARG A 64 10.39 -17.67 5.51
C ARG A 64 8.88 -17.51 5.73
N THR A 65 8.27 -18.47 6.42
CA THR A 65 6.85 -18.42 6.76
C THR A 65 6.52 -17.22 7.65
N ALA A 66 7.31 -16.95 8.69
CA ALA A 66 7.12 -15.80 9.57
C ALA A 66 7.23 -14.46 8.83
N VAL A 67 8.19 -14.34 7.90
CA VAL A 67 8.33 -13.15 7.03
C VAL A 67 7.10 -12.99 6.15
N ASN A 68 6.66 -14.06 5.47
CA ASN A 68 5.49 -14.01 4.59
C ASN A 68 4.20 -13.63 5.34
N ILE A 69 3.98 -14.19 6.54
CA ILE A 69 2.83 -13.82 7.38
C ILE A 69 2.93 -12.37 7.82
N THR A 70 4.14 -11.90 8.18
CA THR A 70 4.36 -10.49 8.52
C THR A 70 3.98 -9.58 7.36
N ASP A 71 4.46 -9.86 6.14
CA ASP A 71 4.08 -9.10 4.94
C ASP A 71 2.57 -9.12 4.68
N THR A 72 1.93 -10.26 4.86
CA THR A 72 0.47 -10.40 4.71
C THR A 72 -0.29 -9.52 5.71
N ILE A 73 0.14 -9.49 6.96
CA ILE A 73 -0.46 -8.65 8.01
C ILE A 73 -0.24 -7.17 7.70
N LEU A 74 0.97 -6.77 7.30
CA LEU A 74 1.27 -5.39 6.95
C LEU A 74 0.43 -4.91 5.78
N ASN A 75 0.29 -5.73 4.73
CA ASN A 75 -0.61 -5.45 3.60
C ASN A 75 -2.06 -5.29 4.07
N PHE A 76 -2.54 -6.20 4.90
CA PHE A 76 -3.89 -6.13 5.45
C PHE A 76 -4.14 -4.85 6.24
N ILE A 77 -3.18 -4.40 7.06
CA ILE A 77 -3.28 -3.14 7.81
C ILE A 77 -3.45 -1.96 6.85
N GLY A 78 -2.58 -1.84 5.84
CA GLY A 78 -2.66 -0.77 4.85
C GLY A 78 -3.99 -0.77 4.09
N THR A 79 -4.39 -1.92 3.55
CA THR A 79 -5.65 -2.06 2.82
C THR A 79 -6.86 -1.74 3.70
N ARG A 80 -6.89 -2.24 4.94
CA ARG A 80 -8.00 -1.98 5.87
C ARG A 80 -8.09 -0.49 6.22
N ALA A 81 -6.97 0.14 6.57
CA ALA A 81 -6.94 1.56 6.91
C ALA A 81 -7.60 2.42 5.81
N VAL A 82 -7.24 2.17 4.55
CA VAL A 82 -7.67 3.00 3.43
C VAL A 82 -9.05 2.60 2.89
N PHE A 83 -9.26 1.31 2.59
CA PHE A 83 -10.45 0.83 1.90
C PHE A 83 -11.62 0.51 2.83
N TRP A 84 -11.37 0.41 4.14
CA TRP A 84 -12.41 0.19 5.14
C TRP A 84 -12.57 1.41 6.04
N ASP A 85 -11.54 1.76 6.81
CA ASP A 85 -11.66 2.78 7.87
C ASP A 85 -11.85 4.19 7.27
N MET A 86 -11.13 4.52 6.20
CA MET A 86 -11.22 5.84 5.53
C MET A 86 -11.98 5.83 4.20
N ARG A 87 -12.76 4.76 3.94
CA ARG A 87 -13.46 4.54 2.68
C ARG A 87 -14.35 5.73 2.28
N ASP A 88 -15.09 6.27 3.24
CA ASP A 88 -16.09 7.29 2.96
C ASP A 88 -15.42 8.63 2.60
N LEU A 89 -14.27 8.95 3.22
CA LEU A 89 -13.49 10.14 2.91
C LEU A 89 -12.78 10.01 1.56
N LEU A 90 -12.01 8.94 1.37
CA LEU A 90 -11.21 8.79 0.15
C LEU A 90 -12.05 8.35 -1.05
N LEU A 91 -12.74 7.21 -0.97
CA LEU A 91 -13.40 6.61 -2.14
C LEU A 91 -14.75 7.24 -2.47
N PHE A 92 -15.48 7.72 -1.46
CA PHE A 92 -16.85 8.23 -1.68
C PHE A 92 -16.97 9.75 -1.68
N SER A 93 -16.02 10.48 -1.10
CA SER A 93 -16.08 11.94 -1.00
C SER A 93 -15.09 12.66 -1.91
N LEU A 94 -13.83 12.21 -2.00
CA LEU A 94 -12.80 12.89 -2.80
C LEU A 94 -13.27 13.14 -4.24
N TYR A 95 -13.23 14.38 -4.69
CA TYR A 95 -13.65 14.88 -6.01
C TYR A 95 -15.09 14.60 -6.42
N ARG A 96 -15.95 14.16 -5.50
CA ARG A 96 -17.35 13.96 -5.83
C ARG A 96 -17.98 15.32 -6.17
N THR A 97 -18.71 15.38 -7.29
CA THR A 97 -19.35 16.58 -7.84
C THR A 97 -18.37 17.62 -8.40
N SER A 98 -17.32 18.01 -7.67
CA SER A 98 -16.25 18.84 -8.21
C SER A 98 -14.93 18.62 -7.46
N VAL A 99 -13.81 18.89 -8.14
CA VAL A 99 -12.49 18.85 -7.52
C VAL A 99 -12.35 19.96 -6.48
N GLU A 100 -12.71 21.20 -6.83
CA GLU A 100 -12.60 22.38 -5.95
C GLU A 100 -13.29 22.21 -4.60
N SER A 101 -14.46 21.56 -4.56
CA SER A 101 -15.26 21.42 -3.34
C SER A 101 -14.92 20.21 -2.47
N ALA A 102 -14.18 19.24 -3.00
CA ALA A 102 -13.97 17.93 -2.36
C ALA A 102 -12.49 17.52 -2.46
N ARG A 103 -11.63 18.30 -1.81
CA ARG A 103 -10.16 18.20 -1.86
C ARG A 103 -9.58 17.17 -0.89
N MET A 104 -8.34 16.76 -1.17
CA MET A 104 -7.57 15.84 -0.33
C MET A 104 -7.32 16.36 1.08
N GLU A 105 -7.29 17.68 1.28
CA GLU A 105 -7.10 18.33 2.59
C GLU A 105 -7.98 17.76 3.71
N ILE A 106 -9.23 17.35 3.39
CA ILE A 106 -10.18 16.80 4.36
C ILE A 106 -9.77 15.40 4.84
N PHE A 107 -9.03 14.65 4.00
CA PHE A 107 -8.56 13.30 4.27
C PHE A 107 -7.30 13.30 5.16
N ILE A 108 -6.42 14.30 5.02
CA ILE A 108 -5.09 14.33 5.66
C ILE A 108 -5.12 14.13 7.19
N PRO A 109 -5.94 14.84 7.98
CA PRO A 109 -5.92 14.67 9.43
C PRO A 109 -6.33 13.27 9.90
N THR A 110 -7.20 12.60 9.12
CA THR A 110 -7.67 11.25 9.44
C THR A 110 -6.57 10.23 9.22
N ILE A 111 -5.82 10.35 8.12
CA ILE A 111 -4.72 9.42 7.85
C ILE A 111 -3.54 9.64 8.80
N GLU A 112 -3.23 10.88 9.19
CA GLU A 112 -2.26 11.18 10.26
C GLU A 112 -2.62 10.43 11.55
N GLN A 113 -3.88 10.56 11.99
CA GLN A 113 -4.35 9.88 13.20
C GLN A 113 -4.25 8.35 13.08
N VAL A 114 -4.54 7.77 11.91
CA VAL A 114 -4.40 6.34 11.67
C VAL A 114 -2.93 5.91 11.70
N LEU A 115 -2.03 6.68 11.08
CA LEU A 115 -0.59 6.40 11.10
C LEU A 115 -0.03 6.44 12.52
N ASP A 116 -0.43 7.43 13.33
CA ASP A 116 -0.05 7.52 14.74
C ASP A 116 -0.48 6.27 15.52
N GLN A 117 -1.75 5.88 15.42
CA GLN A 117 -2.28 4.69 16.10
C GLN A 117 -1.60 3.40 15.66
N VAL A 118 -1.35 3.26 14.36
CA VAL A 118 -0.71 2.07 13.80
C VAL A 118 0.76 1.99 14.23
N CYS A 119 1.48 3.11 14.22
CA CYS A 119 2.87 3.16 14.64
C CYS A 119 3.03 2.91 16.15
N ASP A 120 2.11 3.38 16.99
CA ASP A 120 2.11 3.12 18.44
C ASP A 120 1.94 1.63 18.79
N LEU A 121 1.32 0.85 17.90
CA LEU A 121 1.05 -0.58 18.10
C LEU A 121 2.11 -1.50 17.47
N ILE A 122 2.98 -0.96 16.63
CA ILE A 122 3.94 -1.73 15.83
C ILE A 122 5.36 -1.52 16.37
N VAL A 123 6.16 -2.59 16.31
CA VAL A 123 7.57 -2.52 16.69
C VAL A 123 8.37 -1.69 15.68
N ASP A 124 9.31 -0.87 16.15
CA ASP A 124 10.05 0.12 15.34
C ASP A 124 10.63 -0.44 14.04
N VAL A 125 11.15 -1.68 14.06
CA VAL A 125 11.74 -2.37 12.89
C VAL A 125 10.73 -2.56 11.74
N LEU A 126 9.43 -2.51 12.01
CA LEU A 126 8.36 -2.66 11.03
C LEU A 126 7.66 -1.34 10.69
N ARG A 127 8.02 -0.22 11.34
CA ARG A 127 7.39 1.09 11.15
C ARG A 127 7.36 1.51 9.69
N ASP A 128 8.51 1.59 9.04
CA ASP A 128 8.58 2.05 7.65
C ASP A 128 7.87 1.09 6.69
N ARG A 129 7.90 -0.22 7.00
CA ARG A 129 7.19 -1.22 6.20
C ARG A 129 5.67 -1.05 6.29
N VAL A 130 5.13 -0.80 7.47
CA VAL A 130 3.67 -0.56 7.61
C VAL A 130 3.27 0.76 6.97
N VAL A 131 4.05 1.82 7.17
CA VAL A 131 3.81 3.15 6.58
C VAL A 131 3.81 3.04 5.05
N LEU A 132 4.74 2.29 4.47
CA LEU A 132 4.77 1.98 3.04
C LEU A 132 3.50 1.25 2.58
N ARG A 133 3.00 0.27 3.33
CA ARG A 133 1.75 -0.43 2.95
C ARG A 133 0.53 0.48 3.00
N VAL A 134 0.48 1.41 3.95
CA VAL A 134 -0.59 2.44 3.99
C VAL A 134 -0.47 3.37 2.79
N PHE A 135 0.74 3.86 2.47
CA PHE A 135 0.96 4.72 1.30
C PHE A 135 0.56 4.04 -0.01
N GLN A 136 0.96 2.78 -0.20
CA GLN A 136 0.58 1.98 -1.36
C GLN A 136 -0.94 1.84 -1.48
N ALA A 137 -1.63 1.58 -0.36
CA ALA A 137 -3.09 1.53 -0.35
C ALA A 137 -3.73 2.89 -0.69
N CYS A 138 -3.13 4.01 -0.23
CA CYS A 138 -3.57 5.35 -0.62
C CYS A 138 -3.40 5.60 -2.12
N MET A 139 -2.28 5.20 -2.72
CA MET A 139 -2.07 5.30 -4.17
C MET A 139 -3.09 4.47 -4.94
N GLU A 140 -3.37 3.23 -4.50
CA GLU A 140 -4.41 2.41 -5.11
C GLU A 140 -5.80 3.05 -4.99
N GLY A 141 -6.13 3.60 -3.81
CA GLY A 141 -7.39 4.30 -3.57
C GLY A 141 -7.51 5.58 -4.40
N PHE A 142 -6.44 6.35 -4.53
CA PHE A 142 -6.40 7.56 -5.36
C PHE A 142 -6.58 7.21 -6.84
N ILE A 143 -5.84 6.23 -7.36
CA ILE A 143 -6.02 5.71 -8.73
C ILE A 143 -7.45 5.20 -8.96
N TRP A 144 -8.04 4.54 -7.96
CA TRP A 144 -9.44 4.12 -8.02
C TRP A 144 -10.36 5.34 -8.16
N VAL A 145 -10.17 6.41 -7.39
CA VAL A 145 -10.95 7.65 -7.53
C VAL A 145 -10.82 8.25 -8.94
N LEU A 146 -9.62 8.21 -9.53
CA LEU A 146 -9.33 8.76 -10.86
C LEU A 146 -9.90 7.94 -12.02
N LEU A 147 -10.04 6.62 -11.88
CA LEU A 147 -10.37 5.72 -13.00
C LEU A 147 -11.65 4.90 -12.81
N ASP A 148 -12.02 4.64 -11.57
CA ASP A 148 -13.12 3.77 -11.13
C ASP A 148 -14.13 4.52 -10.24
N GLY A 149 -13.96 5.84 -10.05
CA GLY A 149 -14.71 6.65 -9.11
C GLY A 149 -16.18 6.87 -9.48
N GLY A 150 -16.65 6.28 -10.56
CA GLY A 150 -18.04 6.33 -11.00
C GLY A 150 -18.47 7.69 -11.59
N PRO A 151 -19.72 7.77 -12.05
CA PRO A 151 -20.22 8.87 -12.88
C PRO A 151 -20.25 10.24 -12.19
N SER A 152 -20.24 10.30 -10.85
CA SER A 152 -20.27 11.55 -10.09
C SER A 152 -18.93 12.31 -10.09
N ARG A 153 -17.98 11.90 -10.93
CA ARG A 153 -16.64 12.47 -11.06
C ARG A 153 -16.32 12.67 -12.53
N ALA A 154 -16.29 13.93 -12.93
CA ALA A 154 -15.89 14.33 -14.27
C ALA A 154 -14.88 15.50 -14.14
N PHE A 155 -13.68 15.31 -14.69
CA PHE A 155 -12.54 16.19 -14.51
C PHE A 155 -12.32 17.08 -15.73
N LEU A 156 -12.21 18.38 -15.49
CA LEU A 156 -11.75 19.36 -16.47
C LEU A 156 -10.22 19.38 -16.51
N GLU A 157 -9.65 19.86 -17.62
CA GLU A 157 -8.21 20.11 -17.73
C GLU A 157 -7.71 21.09 -16.65
N THR A 158 -8.54 22.06 -16.28
CA THR A 158 -8.24 23.06 -15.23
C THR A 158 -8.17 22.45 -13.84
N ASP A 159 -8.86 21.33 -13.59
CA ASP A 159 -8.88 20.67 -12.29
C ASP A 159 -7.55 19.97 -11.99
N VAL A 160 -6.80 19.59 -13.03
CA VAL A 160 -5.62 18.72 -12.91
C VAL A 160 -4.54 19.32 -12.02
N ASN A 161 -4.38 20.65 -12.01
CA ASN A 161 -3.41 21.30 -11.12
C ASN A 161 -3.78 21.09 -9.64
N LEU A 162 -5.05 21.27 -9.29
CA LEU A 162 -5.54 21.02 -7.93
C LEU A 162 -5.37 19.55 -7.54
N MET A 163 -5.57 18.64 -8.49
CA MET A 163 -5.39 17.20 -8.26
C MET A 163 -3.92 16.81 -8.08
N LYS A 164 -2.99 17.52 -8.75
CA LYS A 164 -1.54 17.37 -8.56
C LYS A 164 -1.10 17.94 -7.22
N ASP A 165 -1.64 19.09 -6.81
CA ASP A 165 -1.40 19.65 -5.48
C ASP A 165 -1.88 18.68 -4.38
N ASP A 166 -3.04 18.05 -4.59
CA ASP A 166 -3.58 17.03 -3.69
C ASP A 166 -2.72 15.76 -3.62
N LEU A 167 -2.11 15.33 -4.73
CA LEU A 167 -1.14 14.24 -4.74
C LEU A 167 0.13 14.63 -3.98
N ALA A 168 0.67 15.82 -4.23
CA ALA A 168 1.87 16.33 -3.56
C ALA A 168 1.66 16.44 -2.04
N MET A 169 0.47 16.90 -1.60
CA MET A 169 0.11 16.93 -0.18
C MET A 169 0.16 15.54 0.48
N LEU A 170 -0.29 14.52 -0.24
CA LEU A 170 -0.22 13.14 0.22
C LEU A 170 1.22 12.60 0.19
N GLU A 171 2.04 12.95 -0.80
CA GLU A 171 3.46 12.60 -0.83
C GLU A 171 4.22 13.24 0.34
N ASP A 172 4.04 14.54 0.56
CA ASP A 172 4.67 15.32 1.63
C ASP A 172 4.33 14.77 3.02
N LEU A 173 3.07 14.36 3.24
CA LEU A 173 2.63 13.69 4.46
C LEU A 173 3.51 12.46 4.78
N PHE A 174 3.78 11.63 3.78
CA PHE A 174 4.52 10.38 3.99
C PHE A 174 6.04 10.56 3.97
N ILE A 175 6.54 11.65 3.38
CA ILE A 175 7.94 12.08 3.52
C ILE A 175 8.18 12.63 4.94
N ALA A 176 7.19 13.32 5.51
CA ALA A 176 7.17 13.86 6.87
C ALA A 176 8.46 14.64 7.22
N GLU A 177 8.82 15.63 6.40
CA GLU A 177 10.05 16.43 6.56
C GLU A 177 11.34 15.58 6.68
N GLY A 178 11.37 14.40 6.05
CA GLY A 178 12.49 13.46 6.08
C GLY A 178 12.48 12.50 7.27
N GLN A 179 11.44 12.51 8.11
CA GLN A 179 11.26 11.55 9.21
C GLN A 179 10.37 10.35 8.83
N GLY A 180 9.81 10.37 7.63
CA GLY A 180 8.98 9.32 7.06
C GLY A 180 9.73 8.45 6.05
N LEU A 181 9.08 8.11 4.95
CA LEU A 181 9.64 7.27 3.90
C LEU A 181 10.64 8.04 3.02
N PRO A 182 11.64 7.36 2.44
CA PRO A 182 12.54 7.96 1.46
C PRO A 182 11.78 8.49 0.23
N SER A 183 12.15 9.68 -0.25
CA SER A 183 11.47 10.35 -1.37
C SER A 183 11.50 9.55 -2.67
N ASP A 184 12.55 8.78 -2.93
CA ASP A 184 12.65 7.91 -4.11
C ASP A 184 11.65 6.74 -4.08
N VAL A 185 11.34 6.23 -2.88
CA VAL A 185 10.29 5.24 -2.67
C VAL A 185 8.93 5.87 -2.92
N ILE A 186 8.69 7.07 -2.39
CA ILE A 186 7.44 7.83 -2.59
C ILE A 186 7.19 8.10 -4.07
N GLU A 187 8.17 8.68 -4.77
CA GLU A 187 8.09 8.99 -6.20
C GLU A 187 7.79 7.74 -7.03
N LYS A 188 8.45 6.62 -6.70
CA LYS A 188 8.25 5.34 -7.40
C LYS A 188 6.82 4.82 -7.26
N GLU A 189 6.25 4.86 -6.06
CA GLU A 189 4.91 4.34 -5.80
C GLU A 189 3.82 5.29 -6.32
N ALA A 190 4.05 6.61 -6.32
CA ALA A 190 3.14 7.62 -6.85
C ALA A 190 3.17 7.76 -8.38
N LYS A 191 4.22 7.25 -9.04
CA LYS A 191 4.44 7.39 -10.48
C LYS A 191 3.22 7.11 -11.36
N LEU A 192 2.47 6.04 -11.08
CA LEU A 192 1.32 5.70 -11.90
C LEU A 192 0.18 6.72 -11.74
N ALA A 193 -0.05 7.21 -10.52
CA ALA A 193 -1.04 8.26 -10.28
C ALA A 193 -0.66 9.55 -11.02
N GLN A 194 0.61 9.97 -10.93
CA GLN A 194 1.12 11.13 -11.66
C GLN A 194 0.93 11.00 -13.17
N GLN A 195 1.27 9.83 -13.73
CA GLN A 195 1.10 9.53 -15.15
C GLN A 195 -0.38 9.56 -15.59
N ILE A 196 -1.31 9.12 -14.73
CA ILE A 196 -2.75 9.22 -15.01
C ILE A 196 -3.22 10.68 -14.98
N LEU A 197 -2.75 11.48 -14.01
CA LEU A 197 -3.06 12.92 -13.98
C LEU A 197 -2.55 13.62 -15.25
N ASP A 198 -1.39 13.25 -15.75
CA ASP A 198 -0.84 13.79 -17.00
C ASP A 198 -1.71 13.44 -18.22
N LEU A 199 -2.39 12.28 -18.24
CA LEU A 199 -3.36 11.98 -19.29
C LEU A 199 -4.55 12.93 -19.29
N TYR A 200 -5.01 13.40 -18.12
CA TYR A 200 -6.12 14.35 -18.04
C TYR A 200 -5.78 15.73 -18.61
N VAL A 201 -4.49 16.08 -18.71
CA VAL A 201 -4.00 17.30 -19.40
C VAL A 201 -4.14 17.18 -20.92
N LEU A 202 -4.06 15.97 -21.47
CA LEU A 202 -4.11 15.77 -22.92
C LEU A 202 -5.51 16.08 -23.49
N LYS A 203 -5.54 16.53 -24.74
CA LYS A 203 -6.79 16.66 -25.50
C LYS A 203 -7.43 15.29 -25.72
N ALA A 204 -8.77 15.26 -25.74
CA ALA A 204 -9.52 14.01 -25.93
C ALA A 204 -9.08 13.24 -27.19
N ASP A 205 -8.89 13.93 -28.32
CA ASP A 205 -8.44 13.33 -29.59
C ASP A 205 -7.11 12.57 -29.42
N THR A 206 -6.17 13.12 -28.66
CA THR A 206 -4.88 12.47 -28.39
C THR A 206 -5.06 11.18 -27.59
N ILE A 207 -5.94 11.18 -26.58
CA ILE A 207 -6.21 10.00 -25.76
C ILE A 207 -6.96 8.94 -26.59
N ILE A 208 -7.87 9.36 -27.47
CA ILE A 208 -8.56 8.48 -28.42
C ILE A 208 -7.56 7.81 -29.37
N ASP A 209 -6.63 8.56 -29.95
CA ASP A 209 -5.59 7.99 -30.81
C ASP A 209 -4.71 6.97 -30.07
N LEU A 210 -4.35 7.27 -28.81
CA LEU A 210 -3.61 6.33 -27.96
C LEU A 210 -4.43 5.06 -27.70
N LEU A 211 -5.73 5.19 -27.43
CA LEU A 211 -6.64 4.07 -27.20
C LEU A 211 -6.75 3.17 -28.44
N MET A 212 -6.94 3.77 -29.61
CA MET A 212 -7.04 3.03 -30.88
C MET A 212 -5.75 2.25 -31.14
N LYS A 213 -4.59 2.88 -31.01
CA LYS A 213 -3.29 2.20 -31.11
C LYS A 213 -3.16 1.06 -30.11
N ALA A 214 -3.48 1.28 -28.83
CA ALA A 214 -3.40 0.24 -27.80
C ALA A 214 -4.34 -0.96 -28.11
N SER A 215 -5.52 -0.70 -28.67
CA SER A 215 -6.49 -1.74 -29.02
C SER A 215 -6.03 -2.63 -30.17
N GLU A 216 -5.36 -2.06 -31.18
CA GLU A 216 -4.77 -2.83 -32.29
C GLU A 216 -3.73 -3.82 -31.75
N HIS A 217 -2.87 -3.39 -30.81
CA HIS A 217 -1.84 -4.24 -30.23
C HIS A 217 -2.42 -5.35 -29.32
N MET A 218 -3.53 -5.10 -28.60
CA MET A 218 -4.20 -6.13 -27.80
C MET A 218 -4.82 -7.24 -28.64
N SER A 219 -5.27 -6.96 -29.87
CA SER A 219 -5.84 -7.98 -30.75
C SER A 219 -4.82 -9.05 -31.19
N HIS A 220 -3.52 -8.76 -31.05
CA HIS A 220 -2.41 -9.63 -31.46
C HIS A 220 -1.75 -10.41 -30.30
N HIS A 221 -2.07 -10.11 -29.03
CA HIS A 221 -1.48 -10.78 -27.87
C HIS A 221 -2.53 -11.04 -26.77
N PRO A 222 -3.04 -12.28 -26.62
CA PRO A 222 -3.79 -12.68 -25.44
C PRO A 222 -2.83 -12.79 -24.26
N GLU A 223 -2.78 -11.78 -23.39
CA GLU A 223 -1.98 -11.86 -22.16
C GLU A 223 -2.65 -12.77 -21.11
N PRO A 224 -1.87 -13.59 -20.37
CA PRO A 224 -2.39 -14.43 -19.30
C PRO A 224 -2.84 -13.58 -18.10
N ALA A 225 -3.93 -14.03 -17.46
CA ALA A 225 -4.66 -13.35 -16.38
C ALA A 225 -3.96 -13.37 -15.01
N THR A 226 -2.65 -13.13 -14.94
CA THR A 226 -1.91 -13.04 -13.67
C THR A 226 -1.61 -11.59 -13.34
N ALA A 227 -2.29 -11.07 -12.30
CA ALA A 227 -2.08 -9.77 -11.66
C ALA A 227 -1.79 -8.63 -12.65
N ARG A 228 -2.83 -8.19 -13.36
CA ARG A 228 -2.77 -7.09 -14.32
C ARG A 228 -2.32 -5.80 -13.62
N ARG A 229 -1.01 -5.57 -13.59
CA ARG A 229 -0.42 -4.31 -13.12
C ARG A 229 -0.91 -3.25 -14.10
N ARG A 230 -1.78 -2.34 -13.63
CA ARG A 230 -2.36 -1.28 -14.45
C ARG A 230 -1.22 -0.50 -15.12
N ASN A 231 -1.35 -0.25 -16.42
CA ASN A 231 -0.38 0.51 -17.20
C ASN A 231 -1.06 1.75 -17.77
N VAL A 232 -0.41 2.91 -17.68
CA VAL A 232 -0.93 4.19 -18.20
C VAL A 232 -1.37 4.13 -19.67
N HIS A 233 -0.73 3.29 -20.49
CA HIS A 233 -1.04 3.14 -21.91
C HIS A 233 -1.92 1.92 -22.24
N ASP A 234 -2.43 1.20 -21.24
CA ASP A 234 -3.35 0.10 -21.52
C ASP A 234 -4.75 0.61 -21.91
N VAL A 235 -5.46 -0.20 -22.71
CA VAL A 235 -6.81 0.13 -23.21
C VAL A 235 -7.78 0.47 -22.09
N HIS A 236 -7.68 -0.21 -20.94
CA HIS A 236 -8.62 0.02 -19.83
C HIS A 236 -8.39 1.36 -19.15
N THR A 237 -7.13 1.76 -18.95
CA THR A 237 -6.78 3.03 -18.33
C THR A 237 -7.18 4.18 -19.25
N LEU A 238 -6.83 4.11 -20.55
CA LEU A 238 -7.19 5.14 -21.53
C LEU A 238 -8.71 5.29 -21.68
N LEU A 239 -9.44 4.18 -21.76
CA LEU A 239 -10.91 4.21 -21.81
C LEU A 239 -11.52 4.85 -20.56
N ARG A 240 -11.00 4.51 -19.36
CA ARG A 240 -11.48 5.06 -18.09
C ARG A 240 -11.17 6.55 -17.94
N VAL A 241 -9.99 6.99 -18.37
CA VAL A 241 -9.66 8.42 -18.44
C VAL A 241 -10.66 9.16 -19.34
N LEU A 242 -10.98 8.61 -20.52
CA LEU A 242 -12.00 9.21 -21.39
C LEU A 242 -13.37 9.28 -20.72
N CYS A 243 -13.78 8.25 -19.98
CA CYS A 243 -15.07 8.23 -19.26
C CYS A 243 -15.18 9.34 -18.21
N HIS A 244 -14.07 9.66 -17.55
CA HIS A 244 -14.01 10.66 -16.49
C HIS A 244 -13.55 12.04 -16.99
N LYS A 245 -13.13 12.20 -18.25
CA LYS A 245 -12.78 13.51 -18.81
C LYS A 245 -14.05 14.28 -19.14
N LYS A 246 -14.21 15.47 -18.56
CA LYS A 246 -15.32 16.40 -18.83
C LYS A 246 -15.09 17.13 -20.15
N ASP A 247 -15.21 16.39 -21.26
CA ASP A 247 -14.95 16.86 -22.62
C ASP A 247 -16.03 16.35 -23.62
N ASN A 248 -16.43 17.22 -24.55
CA ASN A 248 -17.48 16.93 -25.53
C ASN A 248 -17.03 15.92 -26.61
N GLY A 249 -15.76 15.97 -27.02
CA GLY A 249 -15.16 15.04 -27.97
C GLY A 249 -15.07 13.65 -27.38
N ALA A 250 -14.55 13.53 -26.14
CA ALA A 250 -14.53 12.29 -25.39
C ALA A 250 -15.94 11.68 -25.24
N SER A 251 -16.91 12.49 -24.82
CA SER A 251 -18.31 12.05 -24.65
C SER A 251 -18.94 11.58 -25.96
N THR A 252 -18.67 12.27 -27.06
CA THR A 252 -19.21 11.91 -28.38
C THR A 252 -18.61 10.60 -28.87
N PHE A 253 -17.29 10.43 -28.72
CA PHE A 253 -16.58 9.20 -29.06
C PHE A 253 -17.13 8.01 -28.25
N LEU A 254 -17.22 8.13 -26.93
CA LEU A 254 -17.72 7.06 -26.05
C LEU A 254 -19.17 6.68 -26.37
N LYS A 255 -20.03 7.66 -26.68
CA LYS A 255 -21.41 7.41 -27.08
C LYS A 255 -21.50 6.62 -28.39
N ILE A 256 -20.69 6.96 -29.39
CA ILE A 256 -20.73 6.32 -30.71
C ILE A 256 -20.08 4.94 -30.68
N GLN A 257 -18.87 4.85 -30.10
CA GLN A 257 -18.06 3.64 -30.17
C GLN A 257 -18.43 2.61 -29.10
N TYR A 258 -18.82 3.06 -27.91
CA TYR A 258 -19.06 2.20 -26.74
C TYR A 258 -20.51 2.22 -26.24
N HIS A 259 -21.39 3.03 -26.85
CA HIS A 259 -22.80 3.15 -26.45
C HIS A 259 -22.99 3.58 -24.98
N LEU A 260 -22.04 4.36 -24.45
CA LEU A 260 -22.10 4.88 -23.08
C LEU A 260 -22.88 6.21 -23.00
N PRO A 261 -23.53 6.50 -21.86
CA PRO A 261 -24.11 7.82 -21.60
C PRO A 261 -23.03 8.91 -21.50
N ARG A 262 -23.39 10.18 -21.69
CA ARG A 262 -22.41 11.29 -21.63
C ARG A 262 -21.96 11.55 -20.20
N SER A 263 -20.72 11.98 -20.04
CA SER A 263 -20.16 12.35 -18.73
C SER A 263 -20.81 13.60 -18.12
N SER A 264 -21.37 14.50 -18.95
CA SER A 264 -22.14 15.66 -18.51
C SER A 264 -23.54 15.34 -17.98
N ASP A 265 -24.12 14.22 -18.41
CA ASP A 265 -25.52 13.88 -18.08
C ASP A 265 -25.65 13.30 -16.66
N TYR A 266 -24.54 13.17 -15.92
CA TYR A 266 -24.50 12.68 -14.55
C TYR A 266 -24.84 13.73 -13.50
N ASP A 267 -24.71 15.02 -13.83
CA ASP A 267 -25.07 16.14 -12.94
C ASP A 267 -26.60 16.39 -12.92
N ASP A 268 -27.34 15.92 -13.93
CA ASP A 268 -28.73 16.29 -14.22
C ASP A 268 -29.78 15.19 -13.93
N VAL A 269 -29.54 14.32 -12.94
CA VAL A 269 -30.64 13.49 -12.41
C VAL A 269 -31.20 14.16 -11.16
N PRO A 270 -32.31 14.94 -11.26
CA PRO A 270 -33.06 15.28 -10.06
C PRO A 270 -33.51 13.96 -9.44
N VAL A 271 -33.25 13.79 -8.14
CA VAL A 271 -33.93 12.79 -7.33
C VAL A 271 -35.40 13.12 -7.39
N LYS A 272 -36.10 12.56 -8.37
CA LYS A 272 -37.56 12.62 -8.46
C LYS A 272 -38.06 11.76 -7.31
N ASP A 273 -38.69 12.40 -6.34
CA ASP A 273 -39.33 11.77 -5.19
C ASP A 273 -40.21 10.59 -5.65
N ALA A 274 -39.68 9.39 -5.53
CA ALA A 274 -40.46 8.17 -5.54
C ALA A 274 -40.75 7.80 -4.08
N PRO A 275 -42.00 7.49 -3.69
CA PRO A 275 -42.33 7.22 -2.30
C PRO A 275 -41.82 5.83 -1.92
N SER A 276 -40.56 5.76 -1.49
CA SER A 276 -39.98 4.54 -0.95
C SER A 276 -40.30 4.47 0.55
N LYS A 277 -41.34 3.68 0.87
CA LYS A 277 -41.48 3.11 2.21
C LYS A 277 -40.27 2.21 2.45
N VAL A 278 -39.26 2.69 3.16
CA VAL A 278 -38.17 1.87 3.73
C VAL A 278 -37.90 2.37 5.15
N PRO A 279 -37.62 1.48 6.12
CA PRO A 279 -37.72 1.80 7.54
C PRO A 279 -36.64 2.79 7.96
N ILE A 280 -37.07 3.75 8.78
CA ILE A 280 -36.26 4.75 9.45
C ILE A 280 -35.18 4.05 10.30
N PHE A 281 -33.93 4.05 9.85
CA PHE A 281 -32.77 3.81 10.70
C PHE A 281 -32.33 5.14 11.32
N SER A 282 -33.15 5.67 12.24
CA SER A 282 -32.77 6.82 13.08
C SER A 282 -32.32 6.43 14.48
N ASP A 283 -32.21 5.14 14.81
CA ASP A 283 -31.97 4.70 16.20
C ASP A 283 -30.63 4.01 16.45
N MET A 284 -29.64 4.12 15.54
CA MET A 284 -28.28 3.59 15.79
C MET A 284 -27.21 4.65 16.07
N LEU A 285 -27.59 5.93 16.21
CA LEU A 285 -26.66 7.01 16.58
C LEU A 285 -26.75 7.45 18.06
N ASN A 286 -27.57 6.81 18.89
CA ASN A 286 -27.79 7.22 20.29
C ASN A 286 -27.40 6.18 21.37
N ARG A 287 -26.49 5.24 21.06
CA ARG A 287 -25.70 4.53 22.07
C ARG A 287 -24.24 4.72 21.66
N GLY A 288 -23.40 5.52 22.30
CA GLY A 288 -23.37 5.89 23.70
C GLY A 288 -21.95 5.63 24.17
N ALA A 289 -21.07 6.61 23.98
CA ALA A 289 -19.95 6.87 24.88
C ALA A 289 -19.49 8.31 24.64
N SER A 290 -20.02 9.22 25.45
CA SER A 290 -19.42 10.54 25.64
C SER A 290 -18.00 10.35 26.18
N PHE A 291 -17.00 10.61 25.36
CA PHE A 291 -15.62 10.76 25.82
C PHE A 291 -15.20 12.20 25.61
N ASN A 292 -15.46 13.02 26.62
CA ASN A 292 -14.74 14.28 26.81
C ASN A 292 -13.31 13.94 27.23
N TRP A 293 -12.32 14.19 26.37
CA TRP A 293 -10.93 14.31 26.82
C TRP A 293 -10.22 15.49 26.15
N SER A 294 -9.42 16.11 27.01
CA SER A 294 -8.79 17.44 27.02
C SER A 294 -7.74 17.71 25.96
N GLU A 295 -7.40 19.01 25.80
CA GLU A 295 -6.34 19.67 25.00
C GLU A 295 -4.90 19.10 25.06
N THR A 296 -4.70 17.86 25.52
CA THR A 296 -3.37 17.27 25.72
C THR A 296 -2.79 16.61 24.46
N GLY A 297 -3.55 16.54 23.36
CA GLY A 297 -3.11 16.04 22.05
C GLY A 297 -2.05 16.90 21.33
N GLN A 298 -1.67 18.05 21.90
CA GLN A 298 -0.68 18.97 21.31
C GLN A 298 0.77 18.76 21.82
N GLN A 299 1.04 17.77 22.68
CA GLN A 299 2.32 17.68 23.40
C GLN A 299 3.32 16.63 22.86
N SER A 300 2.89 15.62 22.11
CA SER A 300 3.79 14.49 21.76
C SER A 300 4.86 14.85 20.72
N PHE A 301 4.52 15.63 19.69
CA PHE A 301 5.52 16.23 18.78
C PHE A 301 6.36 17.35 19.45
N ARG A 302 5.91 17.92 20.58
CA ARG A 302 6.69 18.88 21.37
C ARG A 302 7.79 18.22 22.22
N ILE A 303 7.65 16.94 22.58
CA ILE A 303 8.68 16.21 23.35
C ILE A 303 9.94 15.96 22.50
N MET A 304 9.79 15.77 21.18
CA MET A 304 10.94 15.74 20.25
C MET A 304 11.70 17.08 20.20
N LYS A 305 11.02 18.21 20.41
CA LYS A 305 11.65 19.54 20.42
C LYS A 305 12.58 19.76 21.63
N LYS A 306 12.34 19.06 22.75
CA LYS A 306 13.13 19.22 23.98
C LYS A 306 14.40 18.36 23.99
N LYS A 307 14.36 17.17 23.40
CA LYS A 307 15.53 16.27 23.31
C LYS A 307 16.61 16.76 22.33
N LEU A 308 16.27 17.62 21.37
CA LEU A 308 17.25 18.26 20.48
C LEU A 308 17.96 19.47 21.13
N GLN A 309 17.33 20.18 22.08
CA GLN A 309 18.00 21.27 22.81
C GLN A 309 19.02 20.75 23.85
N GLU A 310 18.75 19.60 24.48
CA GLU A 310 19.68 18.95 25.41
C GLU A 310 20.92 18.34 24.73
N ALA A 311 20.87 18.12 23.41
CA ALA A 311 22.01 17.65 22.61
C ALA A 311 22.93 18.79 22.08
N SER A 312 22.61 20.06 22.39
CA SER A 312 23.40 21.24 21.94
C SER A 312 24.28 21.86 23.03
N TRP A 313 24.34 21.26 24.22
CA TRP A 313 25.23 21.67 25.32
C TRP A 313 25.93 20.47 25.96
N GLN A 314 26.73 19.75 25.18
CA GLN A 314 27.88 18.95 25.67
C GLN A 314 29.00 19.00 24.64
#